data_AF-A0A7C5MRZ6-F1
#
_entry.id   AF-A0A7C5MRZ6-F1
#
_cell.length_a   1.000
_cell.length_b   1.000
_cell.length_c   1.000
_cell.angle_alpha   90.00
_cell.angle_beta   90.00
_cell.angle_gamma   90.00
#
_symmetry.space_group_name_H-M   'P 1'
#
loop_
_entity.id
_entity.type
_entity.pdbx_description
1 polymer ?
#
loop_
_entity_poly.entity_id
_entity_poly.type
_entity_poly.pdbx_seq_one_letter_code
_entity_poly.pdbx_strand_id
1 'polypeptide(L)'
;MKTQDDLYQLVTSLSRAEKRYFKIYANRHVIGKQNKYVMLFDLLDRQKSYDANLLRKKYPGSNLSSDKNYLKKLLLKSMRAYRDGGHV
;
A
#
# COMPACT_ATOMS: atom_id res chain seq x y z
N MET A 1 -4.58 17.99 -16.53
CA MET A 1 -3.52 17.55 -15.59
C MET A 1 -3.76 16.08 -15.28
N LYS A 2 -2.79 15.19 -15.54
CA LYS A 2 -2.89 13.79 -15.08
C LYS A 2 -2.92 13.83 -13.56
N THR A 3 -4.07 13.57 -12.96
CA THR A 3 -4.22 13.37 -11.52
C THR A 3 -3.37 12.15 -11.16
N GLN A 4 -2.11 12.41 -10.80
CA GLN A 4 -1.23 11.39 -10.26
C GLN A 4 -1.90 10.87 -9.00
N ASP A 5 -2.04 9.56 -8.90
CA ASP A 5 -2.79 8.95 -7.82
C ASP A 5 -2.04 9.12 -6.50
N ASP A 6 -2.66 9.81 -5.54
CA ASP A 6 -2.05 10.12 -4.23
C ASP A 6 -1.47 8.89 -3.56
N LEU A 7 -2.12 7.73 -3.69
CA LEU A 7 -1.66 6.50 -3.07
C LEU A 7 -0.39 5.99 -3.75
N TYR A 8 -0.31 6.05 -5.08
CA TYR A 8 0.92 5.70 -5.80
C TYR A 8 2.08 6.62 -5.41
N GLN A 9 1.85 7.93 -5.34
CA GLN A 9 2.88 8.88 -4.89
C GLN A 9 3.33 8.56 -3.47
N LEU A 10 2.39 8.30 -2.56
CA LEU A 10 2.70 7.96 -1.18
C LEU A 10 3.49 6.66 -1.06
N VAL A 11 3.18 5.63 -1.85
CA VAL A 11 3.92 4.35 -1.84
C VAL A 11 5.34 4.54 -2.37
N THR A 12 5.50 5.29 -3.46
CA THR A 12 6.80 5.48 -4.11
C THR A 12 7.72 6.43 -3.33
N SER A 13 7.17 7.36 -2.54
CA SER A 13 7.95 8.26 -1.69
C SER A 13 8.60 7.59 -0.46
N LEU A 14 8.19 6.37 -0.11
CA LEU A 14 8.73 5.67 1.06
C LEU A 14 10.16 5.16 0.82
N SER A 15 10.97 5.25 1.87
CA SER A 15 12.28 4.61 1.93
C SER A 15 12.15 3.08 2.00
N ARG A 16 13.24 2.36 1.69
CA ARG A 16 13.28 0.89 1.79
C ARG A 16 12.89 0.39 3.19
N ALA A 17 13.29 1.12 4.25
CA ALA A 17 12.99 0.76 5.63
C ALA A 17 11.49 0.91 5.94
N GLU A 18 10.88 2.03 5.54
CA GLU A 18 9.44 2.28 5.70
C GLU A 18 8.60 1.25 4.94
N LYS A 19 9.00 0.91 3.70
CA LYS A 19 8.31 -0.13 2.91
C LYS A 19 8.36 -1.50 3.60
N ARG A 20 9.52 -1.87 4.15
CA ARG A 20 9.68 -3.12 4.91
C ARG A 20 8.81 -3.11 6.16
N TYR A 21 8.83 -2.02 6.91
CA TYR A 21 8.02 -1.86 8.12
C TYR A 21 6.52 -1.98 7.80
N PHE A 22 6.04 -1.33 6.73
CA PHE A 22 4.65 -1.42 6.31
C PHE A 22 4.21 -2.87 6.05
N LYS A 23 5.03 -3.67 5.35
CA LYS A 23 4.69 -5.07 5.08
C LYS A 23 4.55 -5.89 6.36
N ILE A 24 5.44 -5.68 7.34
CA ILE A 24 5.36 -6.33 8.65
C ILE A 24 4.11 -5.88 9.39
N TYR A 25 3.87 -4.56 9.45
CA TYR A 25 2.71 -3.95 10.10
C TYR A 25 1.40 -4.50 9.52
N ALA A 26 1.28 -4.51 8.19
CA ALA A 26 0.10 -4.99 7.49
C ALA A 26 -0.16 -6.48 7.76
N ASN A 27 0.88 -7.33 7.74
CA ASN A 27 0.74 -8.75 8.03
C ASN A 27 0.28 -9.05 9.47
N ARG A 28 0.62 -8.20 10.45
CA ARG A 28 0.15 -8.34 11.84
C ARG A 28 -1.29 -7.84 12.03
N HIS A 29 -1.66 -6.77 11.34
CA HIS A 29 -2.95 -6.07 11.55
C HIS A 29 -4.07 -6.53 10.62
N VAL A 30 -3.77 -7.31 9.58
CA VAL A 30 -4.76 -7.83 8.63
C VAL A 30 -4.91 -9.33 8.84
N ILE A 31 -6.11 -9.75 9.23
CA ILE A 31 -6.44 -11.16 9.49
C ILE A 31 -6.78 -11.85 8.16
N GLY A 32 -6.07 -12.94 7.81
CA GLY A 32 -6.35 -13.77 6.63
C GLY A 32 -5.11 -14.40 5.98
N LYS A 33 -5.31 -15.45 5.16
CA LYS A 33 -4.24 -16.25 4.53
C LYS A 33 -3.40 -15.51 3.48
N GLN A 34 -3.95 -14.49 2.82
CA GLN A 34 -3.22 -13.62 1.89
C GLN A 34 -3.59 -12.16 2.14
N ASN A 35 -2.61 -11.37 2.55
CA ASN A 35 -2.83 -9.94 2.75
C ASN A 35 -2.91 -9.23 1.39
N LYS A 36 -4.14 -9.11 0.86
CA LYS A 36 -4.42 -8.41 -0.41
C LYS A 36 -3.88 -6.98 -0.44
N TYR A 37 -3.68 -6.35 0.72
CA TYR A 37 -3.13 -4.99 0.80
C TYR A 37 -1.60 -4.96 0.66
N VAL A 38 -0.89 -6.00 1.11
CA VAL A 38 0.54 -6.17 0.81
C VAL A 38 0.73 -6.41 -0.68
N MET A 39 -0.13 -7.23 -1.29
CA MET A 39 -0.12 -7.44 -2.74
C MET A 39 -0.41 -6.14 -3.50
N LEU A 40 -1.45 -5.39 -3.13
CA LEU A 40 -1.80 -4.12 -3.76
C LEU A 40 -0.67 -3.10 -3.63
N PHE A 41 -0.04 -3.04 -2.45
CA PHE A 41 1.14 -2.22 -2.21
C PHE A 41 2.30 -2.60 -3.14
N ASP A 42 2.60 -3.90 -3.28
CA ASP A 42 3.66 -4.38 -4.16
C ASP A 42 3.39 -4.10 -5.64
N LEU A 43 2.12 -4.19 -6.07
CA LEU A 43 1.72 -3.82 -7.42
C LEU A 43 1.96 -2.33 -7.69
N LEU A 44 1.70 -1.46 -6.71
CA LEU A 44 1.96 -0.01 -6.81
C LEU A 44 3.45 0.30 -6.77
N ASP A 45 4.20 -0.29 -5.84
CA ASP A 45 5.65 -0.06 -5.66
C ASP A 45 6.48 -0.47 -6.89
N ARG A 46 6.04 -1.52 -7.59
CA ARG A 46 6.72 -2.01 -8.81
C ARG A 46 6.43 -1.20 -10.07
N GLN A 47 5.44 -0.31 -10.05
CA GLN A 47 5.13 0.52 -11.22
C GLN A 47 6.14 1.67 -11.35
N LYS A 48 6.86 1.73 -12.48
CA LYS A 48 7.74 2.88 -12.81
C LYS A 48 6.96 4.18 -13.03
N SER A 49 5.75 4.05 -13.58
CA SER A 49 4.78 5.12 -13.77
C SER A 49 3.40 4.57 -13.43
N TYR A 50 2.57 5.38 -12.80
CA TYR A 50 1.22 4.95 -12.43
C TYR A 50 0.38 4.57 -13.65
N ASP A 51 -0.11 3.33 -13.66
CA ASP A 51 -1.06 2.82 -14.66
C ASP A 51 -2.23 2.13 -13.96
N ALA A 52 -3.38 2.81 -13.94
CA ALA A 52 -4.61 2.35 -13.34
C ALA A 52 -5.19 1.11 -14.03
N ASN A 53 -5.04 1.00 -15.35
CA ASN A 53 -5.56 -0.13 -16.12
C ASN A 53 -4.74 -1.39 -15.85
N LEU A 54 -3.41 -1.26 -15.81
CA LEU A 54 -2.52 -2.35 -15.44
C LEU A 54 -2.76 -2.81 -14.00
N LEU A 55 -2.95 -1.86 -13.08
CA LEU A 55 -3.26 -2.16 -11.69
C LEU A 55 -4.56 -2.95 -11.57
N ARG A 56 -5.63 -2.49 -12.25
CA ARG A 56 -6.93 -3.17 -12.25
C ARG A 56 -6.89 -4.56 -12.89
N LYS A 57 -6.05 -4.77 -13.90
CA LYS A 57 -5.86 -6.10 -14.51
C LYS A 57 -5.10 -7.07 -13.60
N LYS A 58 -4.14 -6.59 -12.81
CA LYS A 58 -3.28 -7.43 -11.95
C LYS A 58 -3.85 -7.66 -10.55
N TYR A 59 -4.74 -6.78 -10.09
CA TYR A 59 -5.33 -6.86 -8.76
C TYR A 59 -6.58 -7.75 -8.76
N PRO A 60 -6.60 -8.88 -8.03
CA PRO A 60 -7.71 -9.83 -8.03
C PRO A 60 -8.88 -9.40 -7.13
N GLY A 61 -8.74 -8.31 -6.38
CA GLY A 61 -9.79 -7.84 -5.48
C GLY A 61 -10.98 -7.24 -6.23
N SER A 62 -12.18 -7.46 -5.70
CA SER A 62 -13.44 -7.07 -6.32
C SER A 62 -13.67 -5.55 -6.37
N ASN A 63 -13.12 -4.78 -5.42
CA ASN A 63 -13.30 -3.34 -5.36
C ASN A 63 -11.98 -2.59 -5.11
N LEU A 64 -11.29 -2.29 -6.21
CA LEU A 64 -10.02 -1.58 -6.19
C LEU A 64 -10.11 -0.22 -5.47
N SER A 65 -11.18 0.56 -5.68
CA SER A 65 -11.31 1.89 -5.05
C SER A 65 -11.38 1.80 -3.52
N SER A 66 -12.21 0.89 -2.99
CA SER A 66 -12.31 0.66 -1.55
C SER A 66 -11.01 0.12 -0.97
N ASP A 67 -10.36 -0.81 -1.67
CA ASP A 67 -9.11 -1.41 -1.22
C ASP A 67 -7.95 -0.40 -1.24
N LYS A 68 -7.91 0.51 -2.21
CA LYS A 68 -6.95 1.63 -2.23
C LYS A 68 -7.19 2.59 -1.07
N ASN A 69 -8.45 2.93 -0.76
CA ASN A 69 -8.78 3.77 0.38
C ASN A 69 -8.36 3.13 1.71
N TYR A 70 -8.59 1.82 1.87
CA TYR A 70 -8.15 1.09 3.05
C TYR A 70 -6.62 1.02 3.12
N LEU A 71 -5.95 0.71 2.01
CA LEU A 71 -4.49 0.67 1.93
C LEU A 71 -3.88 2.03 2.31
N LYS A 72 -4.43 3.16 1.83
CA LYS A 72 -3.99 4.52 2.22
C LYS A 72 -4.08 4.70 3.73
N LYS A 73 -5.21 4.34 4.35
CA LYS A 73 -5.39 4.43 5.81
C LYS A 73 -4.41 3.54 6.57
N LEU A 74 -4.21 2.30 6.12
CA LEU A 74 -3.30 1.34 6.74
C LEU A 74 -1.85 1.83 6.66
N LEU A 75 -1.46 2.38 5.51
CA LEU A 75 -0.12 2.93 5.28
C LEU A 75 0.14 4.12 6.20
N LEU A 76 -0.79 5.06 6.31
CA LEU A 76 -0.67 6.21 7.21
C LEU A 76 -0.56 5.79 8.69
N LYS A 77 -1.36 4.80 9.12
CA LYS A 77 -1.25 4.23 10.48
C LYS A 77 0.12 3.59 10.71
N SER A 78 0.60 2.81 9.74
CA SER A 78 1.92 2.21 9.77
C SER A 78 3.02 3.26 9.89
N MET A 79 2.97 4.33 9.08
CA MET A 79 3.99 5.39 9.14
C MET A 79 3.98 6.17 10.45
N ARG A 80 2.83 6.35 11.09
CA ARG A 80 2.76 6.91 12.45
C ARG A 80 3.43 5.98 13.47
N ALA A 81 3.06 4.71 13.47
CA ALA A 81 3.66 3.71 14.37
C ALA A 81 5.19 3.57 14.18
N TYR A 82 5.68 3.67 12.94
CA TYR A 82 7.11 3.65 12.64
C TYR A 82 7.85 4.84 13.29
N ARG A 83 7.23 6.02 13.29
CA ARG A 83 7.81 7.25 13.87
C ARG A 83 7.73 7.30 15.38
N ASP A 84 6.69 6.71 15.97
CA ASP A 84 6.45 6.68 17.42
C ASP A 84 7.30 5.62 18.17
N GLY A 85 8.37 5.10 17.55
CA GLY A 85 9.28 4.14 18.18
C GLY A 85 8.96 2.66 17.92
N GLY A 86 8.03 2.35 17.01
CA GLY A 86 7.87 1.01 16.47
C GLY A 86 7.29 -0.03 17.43
N HIS A 87 6.31 0.36 18.26
CA HIS A 87 5.46 -0.63 18.93
C HIS A 87 4.54 -1.29 17.89
N VAL A 88 4.99 -2.45 17.39
CA VAL A 88 4.23 -3.35 16.49
C VAL A 88 3.99 -4.70 17.12
#